data_AF-A0A7W6IPW6-F1
#
_entry.id   AF-A0A7W6IPW6-F1
#
_cell.length_a   1.000
_cell.length_b   1.000
_cell.length_c   1.000
_cell.angle_alpha   90.00
_cell.angle_beta   90.00
_cell.angle_gamma   90.00
#
_symmetry.space_group_name_H-M   'P 1'
#
loop_
_entity.id
_entity.type
_entity.pdbx_description
1 polymer ?
#
loop_
_entity_poly.entity_id
_entity_poly.type
_entity_poly.pdbx_seq_one_letter_code
_entity_poly.pdbx_strand_id
1 'polypeptide(L)' 'MGDLFLLSERQMARISPFFPLSHGVPRVDDRPVVSGIIYVIRNGLK' A
#
# COMPACT_ATOMS: atom_id res chain seq x y z
N MET A 1 3.87 -5.36 -18.18
CA MET A 1 4.19 -4.89 -16.81
C MET A 1 4.53 -3.41 -16.89
N GLY A 2 3.51 -2.56 -17.11
CA GLY A 2 3.69 -1.11 -17.08
C GLY A 2 3.95 -0.66 -15.64
N ASP A 3 4.75 0.39 -15.48
CA ASP A 3 5.15 1.02 -14.21
C ASP A 3 4.15 0.76 -13.07
N LEU A 4 4.44 -0.23 -12.22
CA LEU A 4 3.67 -0.46 -11.01
C LEU A 4 3.78 0.81 -10.18
N PHE A 5 2.65 1.48 -9.95
CA PHE A 5 2.58 2.66 -9.08
C PHE A 5 2.89 2.23 -7.64
N LEU A 6 4.17 2.10 -7.31
CA LEU A 6 4.64 1.78 -5.97
C LEU A 6 4.84 3.06 -5.19
N LEU A 7 4.17 3.18 -4.04
CA LEU A 7 4.45 4.24 -3.09
C LEU A 7 5.94 4.24 -2.76
N SER A 8 6.56 5.41 -2.63
CA SER A 8 7.91 5.51 -2.08
C SER A 8 7.94 5.07 -0.61
N GLU A 9 9.12 4.71 -0.09
CA GLU A 9 9.30 4.39 1.33
C GLU A 9 8.87 5.55 2.25
N ARG A 10 9.12 6.80 1.84
CA ARG A 10 8.65 7.97 2.59
C ARG A 10 7.13 8.07 2.63
N GLN A 11 6.45 7.76 1.54
CA GLN A 11 4.98 7.74 1.52
C GLN A 11 4.44 6.60 2.39
N MET A 12 5.07 5.42 2.35
CA MET A 12 4.74 4.30 3.25
C MET A 12 4.92 4.68 4.72
N ALA A 13 6.04 5.31 5.07
CA ALA A 13 6.31 5.76 6.44
C ALA A 13 5.26 6.78 6.95
N ARG A 14 4.75 7.64 6.06
CA ARG A 14 3.70 8.60 6.41
C ARG A 14 2.35 7.95 6.74
N ILE A 15 2.04 6.79 6.15
CA ILE A 15 0.75 6.12 6.34
C ILE A 15 0.79 4.94 7.31
N SER A 16 1.97 4.37 7.56
CA SER A 16 2.20 3.27 8.50
C SER A 16 1.55 3.46 9.88
N PRO A 17 1.56 4.67 10.50
CA PRO A 17 0.91 4.88 11.80
C PRO A 17 -0.60 4.64 11.82
N PHE A 18 -1.27 4.66 10.66
CA PHE A 18 -2.70 4.42 10.55
C PHE A 18 -3.04 2.96 10.29
N PHE A 19 -2.05 2.10 10.09
CA PHE A 19 -2.30 0.69 9.90
C PHE A 19 -2.78 0.05 11.21
N PRO A 20 -3.69 -0.93 11.16
CA PRO A 20 -4.11 -1.63 12.37
C PRO A 20 -2.93 -2.33 13.06
N LEU A 21 -3.12 -2.90 14.24
CA LEU A 21 -2.12 -3.80 14.80
C LEU A 21 -2.17 -5.13 14.04
N SER A 22 -1.00 -5.74 13.82
CA SER A 22 -0.92 -7.10 13.32
C SER A 22 -1.44 -8.06 14.40
N HIS A 23 -2.50 -8.81 14.11
CA HIS A 23 -3.14 -9.74 15.05
C HIS A 23 -2.32 -11.04 15.26
N GLY A 24 -1.02 -10.93 15.56
CA GLY A 24 -0.11 -12.06 15.71
C GLY A 24 0.41 -12.66 14.39
N VAL A 25 -0.03 -12.15 13.24
CA VAL A 25 0.47 -12.54 11.91
C VAL A 25 1.36 -11.42 11.35
N PRO A 26 2.65 -11.68 11.06
CA PRO A 26 3.54 -10.70 10.45
C PRO A 26 3.00 -10.22 9.10
N ARG A 27 3.15 -8.92 8.82
CA ARG A 27 2.85 -8.36 7.49
C ARG A 27 4.01 -8.70 6.57
N VAL A 28 3.71 -9.45 5.51
CA VAL A 28 4.75 -9.95 4.60
C VAL A 28 5.15 -8.87 3.59
N ASP A 29 4.20 -8.15 2.98
CA ASP A 29 4.49 -7.02 2.09
C ASP A 29 3.25 -6.13 1.86
N ASP A 30 3.12 -5.02 2.62
CA ASP A 30 1.96 -4.11 2.49
C ASP A 30 2.07 -3.15 1.30
N ARG A 31 3.31 -2.84 0.88
CA ARG A 31 3.57 -1.78 -0.10
C ARG A 31 2.84 -2.00 -1.44
N PRO A 32 2.84 -3.19 -2.05
CA PRO A 32 2.10 -3.43 -3.30
C PRO A 32 0.58 -3.38 -3.11
N VAL A 33 0.08 -3.91 -1.99
CA VAL A 33 -1.36 -3.96 -1.68
C VAL A 33 -1.89 -2.55 -1.51
N VAL A 34 -1.24 -1.75 -0.66
CA VAL A 34 -1.63 -0.36 -0.39
C VAL A 34 -1.49 0.50 -1.65
N SER A 35 -0.44 0.29 -2.43
CA SER A 35 -0.30 0.90 -3.75
C SER A 35 -1.44 0.60 -4.70
N GLY A 36 -1.86 -0.67 -4.77
CA GLY A 36 -2.99 -1.09 -5.60
C GLY A 36 -4.29 -0.43 -5.16
N ILE A 37 -4.56 -0.39 -3.85
CA ILE A 37 -5.74 0.28 -3.29
C ILE A 37 -5.75 1.76 -3.68
N ILE A 38 -4.64 2.48 -3.50
CA ILE A 38 -4.55 3.90 -3.86
C ILE A 38 -4.70 4.11 -5.37
N TYR A 39 -4.11 3.22 -6.18
CA TYR A 39 -4.24 3.26 -7.63
C TYR A 39 -5.71 3.15 -8.04
N VAL A 40 -6.45 2.19 -7.47
CA VAL A 40 -7.88 1.99 -7.75
C VAL A 40 -8.71 3.19 -7.28
N ILE A 41 -8.44 3.73 -6.10
CA ILE A 41 -9.14 4.92 -5.59
C ILE A 41 -8.93 6.12 -6.54
N ARG A 42 -7.73 6.27 -7.12
CA ARG A 42 -7.39 7.40 -7.98
C ARG A 42 -7.88 7.24 -9.43
N ASN A 43 -7.87 6.02 -9.97
CA ASN A 43 -8.08 5.77 -11.40
C ASN A 43 -9.33 4.95 -11.71
N GLY A 44 -10.03 4.46 -10.69
CA GLY A 44 -11.11 3.49 -10.82
C GLY A 44 -10.60 2.05 -10.98
N LEU A 45 -11.53 1.09 -10.92
CA LEU A 45 -11.30 -0.28 -11.37
C LEU A 45 -11.47 -0.30 -12.88
N LYS A 46 -10.40 -0.62 -13.61
CA LYS A 46 -10.43 -0.88 -15.05
C LYS A 46 -10.20 -2.35 -15.32
#